data_AF-A0A7Y6CDX7-F1
#
_entry.id   AF-A0A7Y6CDX7-F1
#
_cell.length_a   1.000
_cell.length_b   1.000
_cell.length_c   1.000
_cell.angle_alpha   90.00
_cell.angle_beta   90.00
_cell.angle_gamma   90.00
#
_symmetry.space_group_name_H-M   'P 1'
#
loop_
_entity.id
_entity.type
_entity.pdbx_description
1 polymer ?
#
loop_
_entity_poly.entity_id
_entity_poly.type
_entity_poly.pdbx_seq_one_letter_code
_entity_poly.pdbx_strand_id
1 'polypeptide(L)'
;MSAPAVVVLGNNLTRARRLLVAEAGRAADRLGAEVVVLSGWSPDGGPSEAARMRALWRVPTTVELVLEETASSTAENAARTLPLLLERGLTEAVVICTPAHLLRARWIFRSIYGRHGVAVRFRPARIAPTPGALVWELGALTALARQVRAARDELGRR
;
A
#
# COMPACT_ATOMS: atom_id res chain seq x y z
N MET A 1 -8.86 -1.86 21.31
CA MET A 1 -8.11 -1.36 20.14
C MET A 1 -8.31 -2.38 19.03
N SER A 2 -8.76 -1.95 17.85
CA SER A 2 -8.99 -2.86 16.71
C SER A 2 -7.65 -3.30 16.11
N ALA A 3 -7.54 -4.53 15.64
CA ALA A 3 -6.33 -5.00 14.95
C ALA A 3 -6.13 -4.18 13.66
N PRO A 4 -4.92 -3.70 13.38
CA PRO A 4 -4.69 -2.87 12.20
C PRO A 4 -4.74 -3.72 10.93
N ALA A 5 -5.29 -3.15 9.85
CA ALA A 5 -5.10 -3.69 8.50
C ALA A 5 -3.62 -3.60 8.09
N VAL A 6 -3.13 -4.53 7.29
CA VAL A 6 -1.82 -4.40 6.64
C VAL A 6 -2.02 -4.10 5.16
N VAL A 7 -1.52 -2.97 4.69
CA VAL A 7 -1.63 -2.56 3.27
C VAL A 7 -0.24 -2.64 2.63
N VAL A 8 -0.10 -3.38 1.54
CA VAL A 8 1.17 -3.59 0.85
C VAL A 8 1.15 -2.89 -0.50
N LEU A 9 2.10 -1.97 -0.70
CA LEU A 9 2.23 -1.26 -1.97
C LEU A 9 3.04 -2.09 -2.96
N GLY A 10 2.51 -2.23 -4.18
CA GLY A 10 3.12 -2.93 -5.27
C GLY A 10 4.48 -2.38 -5.69
N ASN A 11 5.26 -3.24 -6.34
CA ASN A 11 6.56 -2.89 -6.91
C ASN A 11 6.90 -3.80 -8.09
N ASN A 12 7.36 -3.22 -9.19
CA ASN A 12 7.72 -4.01 -10.37
C ASN A 12 8.93 -4.95 -10.17
N LEU A 13 9.82 -4.66 -9.21
CA LEU A 13 11.01 -5.47 -8.97
C LEU A 13 10.69 -6.74 -8.17
N THR A 14 10.98 -7.92 -8.75
CA THR A 14 10.73 -9.24 -8.12
C THR A 14 11.35 -9.36 -6.73
N ARG A 15 12.59 -8.89 -6.55
CA ARG A 15 13.28 -8.93 -5.25
C ARG A 15 12.59 -8.04 -4.22
N ALA A 16 12.16 -6.84 -4.60
CA ALA A 16 11.44 -5.93 -3.72
C ALA A 16 10.10 -6.53 -3.30
N ARG A 17 9.31 -7.09 -4.24
CA ARG A 17 8.04 -7.76 -3.94
C ARG A 17 8.18 -8.86 -2.89
N ARG A 18 9.18 -9.74 -3.03
CA ARG A 18 9.43 -10.81 -2.04
C ARG A 18 9.68 -10.25 -0.65
N LEU A 19 10.46 -9.16 -0.55
CA LEU A 19 10.78 -8.53 0.73
C LEU A 19 9.57 -7.79 1.33
N LEU A 20 8.76 -7.14 0.49
CA LEU A 20 7.50 -6.50 0.90
C LEU A 20 6.51 -7.52 1.44
N VAL A 21 6.27 -8.61 0.70
CA VAL A 21 5.38 -9.71 1.13
C VAL A 21 5.87 -10.37 2.41
N ALA A 22 7.17 -10.62 2.53
CA ALA A 22 7.74 -11.18 3.75
C ALA A 22 7.56 -10.24 4.96
N GLU A 23 7.78 -8.93 4.79
CA GLU A 23 7.58 -7.97 5.87
C GLU A 23 6.10 -7.80 6.23
N ALA A 24 5.22 -7.82 5.23
CA ALA A 24 3.78 -7.82 5.44
C ALA A 24 3.32 -9.03 6.24
N GLY A 25 3.82 -10.22 5.93
CA GLY A 25 3.53 -11.42 6.72
C GLY A 25 3.98 -11.31 8.17
N ARG A 26 5.21 -10.84 8.42
CA ARG A 26 5.69 -10.58 9.79
C ARG A 26 4.89 -9.48 10.49
N ALA A 27 4.44 -8.47 9.76
CA ALA A 27 3.62 -7.40 10.32
C ALA A 27 2.24 -7.92 10.70
N ALA A 28 1.60 -8.69 9.82
CA ALA A 28 0.29 -9.27 10.07
C ALA A 28 0.31 -10.19 11.29
N ASP A 29 1.27 -11.12 11.35
CA ASP A 29 1.44 -12.05 12.46
C ASP A 29 1.68 -11.33 13.81
N ARG A 30 2.65 -10.40 13.86
CA ARG A 30 2.97 -9.66 15.10
C ARG A 30 1.86 -8.74 15.58
N LEU A 31 1.01 -8.27 14.69
CA LEU A 31 -0.05 -7.31 15.00
C LEU A 31 -1.43 -7.97 15.15
N GLY A 32 -1.53 -9.28 14.92
CA GLY A 32 -2.81 -9.98 14.84
C GLY A 32 -3.72 -9.41 13.75
N ALA A 33 -3.16 -8.96 12.63
CA ALA A 33 -3.95 -8.35 11.57
C ALA A 33 -4.88 -9.39 10.93
N GLU A 34 -6.18 -9.08 10.89
CA GLU A 34 -7.18 -9.96 10.28
C GLU A 34 -7.25 -9.77 8.76
N VAL A 35 -6.77 -8.63 8.25
CA VAL A 35 -6.88 -8.25 6.84
C VAL A 35 -5.55 -7.75 6.31
N VAL A 36 -5.13 -8.31 5.17
CA VAL A 36 -4.02 -7.82 4.36
C VAL A 36 -4.54 -7.42 2.99
N VAL A 37 -4.26 -6.19 2.58
CA VAL A 37 -4.58 -5.68 1.25
C VAL A 37 -3.30 -5.57 0.42
N LEU A 38 -3.27 -6.25 -0.72
CA LEU A 38 -2.19 -6.18 -1.70
C LEU A 38 -2.64 -5.25 -2.83
N SER A 39 -1.96 -4.12 -3.03
CA SER A 39 -2.38 -3.10 -4.00
C SER A 39 -1.32 -2.85 -5.08
N GLY A 40 -1.74 -2.74 -6.33
CA GLY A 40 -0.91 -2.33 -7.45
C GLY A 40 -1.30 -3.00 -8.77
N TRP A 41 -1.22 -2.23 -9.86
CA TRP A 41 -1.66 -2.63 -11.21
C TRP A 41 -0.60 -3.40 -12.02
N SER A 42 -0.91 -3.71 -13.28
CA SER A 42 0.10 -4.05 -14.31
C SER A 42 0.04 -3.06 -15.48
N PRO A 43 1.15 -2.46 -15.93
CA PRO A 43 1.17 -1.58 -17.09
C PRO A 43 1.15 -2.31 -18.45
N ASP A 44 1.45 -3.61 -18.47
CA ASP A 44 1.71 -4.42 -19.67
C ASP A 44 0.61 -5.46 -19.97
N GLY A 45 -0.54 -5.39 -19.30
CA GLY A 45 -1.62 -6.37 -19.42
C GLY A 45 -1.30 -7.75 -18.83
N GLY A 46 -0.11 -7.94 -18.24
CA GLY A 46 0.23 -9.13 -17.47
C GLY A 46 -0.41 -9.14 -16.07
N PRO A 47 -0.06 -10.12 -15.22
CA PRO A 47 -0.54 -10.16 -13.84
C PRO A 47 -0.20 -8.86 -13.08
N SER A 48 -1.18 -8.32 -12.36
CA SER A 48 -1.00 -7.11 -11.54
C SER A 48 0.10 -7.29 -10.48
N GLU A 49 0.71 -6.19 -10.02
CA GLU A 49 1.63 -6.23 -8.89
C GLU A 49 0.97 -6.90 -7.66
N ALA A 50 -0.31 -6.63 -7.42
CA ALA A 50 -1.11 -7.29 -6.37
C ALA A 50 -1.20 -8.81 -6.56
N ALA A 51 -1.57 -9.30 -7.75
CA ALA A 51 -1.62 -10.73 -8.06
C ALA A 51 -0.24 -11.39 -7.95
N ARG A 52 0.82 -10.70 -8.37
CA ARG A 52 2.20 -11.20 -8.22
C ARG A 52 2.62 -11.27 -6.75
N MET A 53 2.18 -10.34 -5.90
CA MET A 53 2.39 -10.42 -4.45
C MET A 53 1.59 -11.56 -3.84
N ARG A 54 0.35 -11.78 -4.28
CA ARG A 54 -0.51 -12.89 -3.84
C ARG A 54 0.12 -14.25 -4.07
N ALA A 55 0.77 -14.44 -5.21
CA ALA A 55 1.49 -15.67 -5.55
C ALA A 55 2.72 -15.93 -4.64
N LEU A 56 3.25 -14.88 -3.99
CA LEU A 56 4.37 -14.99 -3.06
C LEU A 56 3.91 -15.17 -1.60
N TRP A 57 2.62 -15.00 -1.31
CA TRP A 57 2.08 -15.05 0.04
C TRP A 57 2.12 -16.48 0.59
N ARG A 58 2.77 -16.65 1.75
CA ARG A 58 2.97 -17.96 2.42
C ARG A 58 2.55 -17.96 3.90
N VAL A 59 1.88 -16.91 4.35
CA VAL A 59 1.47 -16.70 5.74
C VAL A 59 0.15 -17.48 5.97
N PRO A 60 -0.12 -17.99 7.19
CA PRO A 60 -1.29 -18.81 7.50
C PRO A 60 -2.65 -18.24 7.04
N THR A 61 -3.60 -19.15 6.86
CA THR A 61 -4.93 -18.97 6.27
C THR A 61 -5.90 -18.12 7.09
N THR A 62 -5.55 -17.73 8.31
CA THR A 62 -6.43 -16.97 9.21
C THR A 62 -6.54 -15.49 8.85
N VAL A 63 -5.70 -14.99 7.93
CA VAL A 63 -5.72 -13.61 7.45
C VAL A 63 -6.50 -13.54 6.15
N GLU A 64 -7.51 -12.66 6.08
CA GLU A 64 -8.20 -12.33 4.85
C GLU A 64 -7.22 -11.58 3.93
N LEU A 65 -7.01 -12.12 2.73
CA LEU A 65 -6.12 -11.52 1.74
C LEU A 65 -6.92 -10.92 0.60
N VAL A 66 -6.93 -9.59 0.54
CA VAL A 66 -7.69 -8.79 -0.44
C VAL A 66 -6.74 -8.26 -1.50
N LEU A 67 -7.15 -8.34 -2.77
CA LEU A 67 -6.39 -7.79 -3.90
C LEU A 67 -7.04 -6.51 -4.40
N GLU A 68 -6.23 -5.48 -4.56
CA GLU A 68 -6.58 -4.25 -5.26
C GLU A 68 -5.66 -4.14 -6.48
N GLU A 69 -6.16 -4.55 -7.64
CA GLU A 69 -5.32 -4.77 -8.84
C GLU A 69 -5.29 -3.59 -9.80
N THR A 70 -5.89 -2.46 -9.44
CA THR A 70 -6.14 -1.37 -10.39
C THR A 70 -5.25 -0.17 -10.15
N ALA A 71 -4.74 0.04 -8.93
CA ALA A 71 -4.00 1.25 -8.61
C ALA A 71 -2.65 1.33 -9.32
N SER A 72 -2.51 2.41 -10.10
CA SER A 72 -1.34 2.74 -10.92
C SER A 72 -0.37 3.70 -10.23
N SER A 73 -0.83 4.34 -9.14
CA SER A 73 -0.10 5.37 -8.43
C SER A 73 -0.29 5.24 -6.93
N THR A 74 0.60 5.86 -6.13
CA THR A 74 0.48 5.80 -4.67
C THR A 74 -0.76 6.51 -4.13
N ALA A 75 -1.26 7.52 -4.85
CA ALA A 75 -2.51 8.19 -4.50
C ALA A 75 -3.72 7.27 -4.77
N GLU A 76 -3.69 6.54 -5.88
CA GLU A 76 -4.69 5.49 -6.15
C GLU A 76 -4.58 4.33 -5.16
N ASN A 77 -3.37 3.90 -4.78
CA ASN A 77 -3.21 2.87 -3.74
C ASN A 77 -3.94 3.31 -2.47
N ALA A 78 -3.74 4.55 -2.01
CA ALA A 78 -4.45 5.08 -0.85
C ALA A 78 -5.97 5.16 -1.09
N ALA A 79 -6.41 5.79 -2.18
CA ALA A 79 -7.84 5.98 -2.45
C ALA A 79 -8.60 4.66 -2.62
N ARG A 80 -8.01 3.65 -3.27
CA ARG A 80 -8.70 2.41 -3.61
C ARG A 80 -8.63 1.37 -2.50
N THR A 81 -7.62 1.43 -1.65
CA THR A 81 -7.55 0.55 -0.47
C THR A 81 -8.38 1.08 0.70
N LEU A 82 -8.62 2.39 0.80
CA LEU A 82 -9.39 2.97 1.90
C LEU A 82 -10.82 2.38 2.02
N PRO A 83 -11.65 2.32 0.97
CA PRO A 83 -12.98 1.71 1.04
C PRO A 83 -12.93 0.26 1.55
N LEU A 84 -11.94 -0.53 1.11
CA LEU A 84 -11.77 -1.92 1.52
C LEU A 84 -11.56 -2.05 3.04
N LEU A 85 -10.90 -1.07 3.67
CA LEU A 85 -10.73 -1.01 5.12
C LEU A 85 -12.02 -0.56 5.81
N LEU A 86 -12.68 0.48 5.28
CA LEU A 86 -13.90 1.04 5.87
C LEU A 86 -15.06 0.05 5.86
N GLU A 87 -15.23 -0.70 4.77
CA GLU A 87 -16.23 -1.79 4.64
C GLU A 87 -16.05 -2.87 5.71
N ARG A 88 -14.84 -3.01 6.25
CA ARG A 88 -14.48 -3.96 7.31
C ARG A 88 -14.42 -3.34 8.70
N GLY A 89 -14.81 -2.05 8.85
CA GLY A 89 -14.77 -1.33 10.11
C GLY A 89 -13.35 -1.07 10.65
N LEU A 90 -12.32 -1.14 9.80
CA LEU A 90 -10.93 -0.98 10.21
C LEU A 90 -10.55 0.51 10.30
N THR A 91 -10.07 0.91 11.47
CA THR A 91 -9.68 2.29 11.79
C THR A 91 -8.18 2.48 11.97
N GLU A 92 -7.39 1.41 11.82
CA GLU A 92 -5.94 1.46 11.86
C GLU A 92 -5.34 0.70 10.67
N ALA A 93 -4.28 1.25 10.06
CA ALA A 93 -3.58 0.64 8.94
C ALA A 93 -2.05 0.72 9.12
N VAL A 94 -1.37 -0.36 8.78
CA VAL A 94 0.10 -0.42 8.64
C VAL A 94 0.45 -0.58 7.17
N VAL A 95 1.06 0.45 6.59
CA VAL A 95 1.46 0.46 5.18
C VAL A 95 2.89 -0.06 5.04
N ILE A 96 3.04 -1.12 4.25
CA ILE A 96 4.30 -1.74 3.87
C ILE A 96 4.73 -1.19 2.51
N CYS A 97 5.92 -0.59 2.47
CA CYS A 97 6.46 0.03 1.26
C CYS A 97 7.99 -0.09 1.20
N THR A 98 8.60 0.32 0.10
CA THR A 98 10.06 0.44 0.00
C THR A 98 10.53 1.70 0.74
N PRO A 99 11.78 1.76 1.26
CA PRO A 99 12.26 2.94 1.98
C PRO A 99 12.24 4.22 1.15
N ALA A 100 12.56 4.12 -0.15
CA ALA A 100 12.54 5.27 -1.05
C ALA A 100 11.14 5.89 -1.15
N HIS A 101 10.08 5.06 -1.13
CA HIS A 101 8.70 5.50 -1.30
C HIS A 101 8.06 6.01 0.01
N LEU A 102 8.78 5.94 1.14
CA LEU A 102 8.20 6.17 2.47
C LEU A 102 7.68 7.60 2.65
N LEU A 103 8.44 8.62 2.24
CA LEU A 103 8.06 10.02 2.46
C LEU A 103 6.76 10.36 1.72
N ARG A 104 6.70 10.01 0.45
CA ARG A 104 5.56 10.25 -0.43
C ARG A 104 4.33 9.46 0.01
N ALA A 105 4.49 8.15 0.26
CA ALA A 105 3.41 7.32 0.77
C ALA A 105 2.86 7.85 2.10
N ARG A 106 3.74 8.27 3.01
CA ARG A 106 3.34 8.82 4.31
C ARG A 106 2.47 10.06 4.18
N TRP A 107 2.82 11.00 3.31
CA TRP A 107 2.02 12.21 3.12
C TRP A 107 0.66 11.89 2.51
N ILE A 108 0.63 11.10 1.43
CA ILE A 108 -0.58 10.75 0.70
C ILE A 108 -1.57 9.99 1.59
N PHE A 109 -1.13 8.90 2.20
CA PHE A 109 -2.00 8.06 3.02
C PHE A 109 -2.51 8.83 4.23
N ARG A 110 -1.67 9.59 4.96
CA ARG A 110 -2.15 10.41 6.08
C ARG A 110 -3.19 11.44 5.66
N SER A 111 -2.98 12.05 4.49
CA SER A 111 -3.90 13.05 3.92
C SER A 111 -5.24 12.45 3.51
N ILE A 112 -5.26 11.22 3.02
CA ILE A 112 -6.47 10.52 2.57
C ILE A 112 -7.11 9.79 3.78
N TYR A 113 -6.46 8.78 4.33
CA TYR A 113 -6.98 7.96 5.44
C TYR A 113 -7.34 8.79 6.68
N GLY A 114 -6.50 9.76 7.04
CA GLY A 114 -6.71 10.58 8.23
C GLY A 114 -8.00 11.39 8.18
N ARG A 115 -8.47 11.78 6.97
CA ARG A 115 -9.77 12.46 6.80
C ARG A 115 -10.97 11.55 7.02
N HIS A 116 -10.77 10.23 6.95
CA HIS A 116 -11.79 9.21 7.16
C HIS A 116 -11.61 8.49 8.50
N GLY A 117 -10.85 9.07 9.43
CA GLY A 117 -10.67 8.51 10.78
C GLY A 117 -9.77 7.27 10.84
N VAL A 118 -9.03 6.94 9.77
CA VAL A 118 -8.13 5.78 9.76
C VAL A 118 -6.71 6.22 10.12
N ALA A 119 -6.17 5.74 11.24
CA ALA A 119 -4.82 6.01 11.68
C ALA A 119 -3.80 5.19 10.88
N VAL A 120 -2.73 5.83 10.39
CA VAL A 120 -1.74 5.17 9.51
C VAL A 120 -0.35 5.15 10.11
N ARG A 121 0.22 3.94 10.21
CA ARG A 121 1.62 3.67 10.52
C ARG A 121 2.33 3.10 9.29
N PHE A 122 3.65 3.21 9.23
CA PHE A 122 4.44 2.73 8.10
C PHE A 122 5.52 1.76 8.58
N ARG A 123 5.73 0.70 7.80
CA ARG A 123 6.85 -0.23 7.98
C ARG A 123 7.56 -0.43 6.65
N PRO A 124 8.68 0.27 6.40
CA PRO A 124 9.44 0.05 5.19
C PRO A 124 10.11 -1.33 5.24
N ALA A 125 10.05 -2.08 4.15
CA ALA A 125 10.82 -3.31 4.01
C ALA A 125 12.32 -2.97 3.92
N ARG A 126 13.18 -3.83 4.48
CA ARG A 126 14.65 -3.65 4.45
C ARG A 126 15.18 -3.88 3.04
N ILE A 127 15.14 -2.83 2.22
CA ILE A 127 15.57 -2.81 0.82
C ILE A 127 16.53 -1.65 0.64
N ALA A 128 17.74 -1.91 0.11
CA ALA A 128 18.66 -0.83 -0.21
C ALA A 128 18.07 0.04 -1.34
N PRO A 129 17.93 1.37 -1.17
CA PRO A 129 17.46 2.24 -2.23
C PRO A 129 18.47 2.29 -3.37
N THR A 130 17.99 2.34 -4.61
CA THR A 130 18.84 2.66 -5.77
C THR A 130 18.87 4.17 -5.98
N PRO A 131 19.98 4.74 -6.49
CA PRO A 131 20.05 6.18 -6.74
C PRO A 131 18.94 6.70 -7.66
N GLY A 132 18.62 5.95 -8.73
CA GLY A 132 17.53 6.29 -9.65
C GLY A 132 16.15 6.32 -8.98
N ALA A 133 15.89 5.44 -8.01
CA ALA A 133 14.64 5.46 -7.26
C ALA A 133 14.52 6.71 -6.37
N LEU A 134 15.63 7.21 -5.82
CA LEU A 134 15.64 8.44 -5.03
C LEU A 134 15.36 9.68 -5.91
N VAL A 135 15.96 9.75 -7.10
CA VAL A 135 15.72 10.83 -8.06
C VAL A 135 14.26 10.84 -8.54
N TRP A 136 13.71 9.66 -8.87
CA TRP A 136 12.30 9.54 -9.24
C TRP A 136 11.37 10.01 -8.12
N GLU A 137 11.66 9.63 -6.86
CA GLU A 137 10.88 10.07 -5.71
C GLU A 137 10.91 11.58 -5.51
N LEU A 138 12.08 12.22 -5.67
CA LEU A 138 12.19 13.68 -5.64
C LEU A 138 11.33 14.34 -6.72
N GLY A 139 11.33 13.80 -7.93
CA GLY A 139 10.46 14.26 -9.02
C GLY A 139 8.98 14.09 -8.69
N ALA A 140 8.58 12.92 -8.21
CA ALA A 140 7.19 12.60 -7.87
C ALA A 140 6.63 13.47 -6.73
N LEU A 141 7.49 13.90 -5.79
CA LEU A 141 7.11 14.84 -4.72
C LEU A 141 6.62 16.20 -5.26
N THR A 142 7.10 16.64 -6.42
CA THR A 142 6.65 17.93 -7.02
C THR A 142 5.21 17.87 -7.53
N ALA A 143 4.70 16.68 -7.89
CA ALA A 143 3.34 16.46 -8.37
C ALA A 143 2.36 16.05 -7.25
N LEU A 144 2.84 15.94 -6.02
CA LEU A 144 2.15 15.34 -4.89
C LEU A 144 0.77 15.96 -4.58
N ALA A 145 0.69 17.29 -4.56
CA ALA A 145 -0.57 17.99 -4.29
C ALA A 145 -1.63 17.75 -5.37
N ARG A 146 -1.21 17.65 -6.65
CA ARG A 146 -2.11 17.32 -7.76
C ARG A 146 -2.62 15.90 -7.66
N GLN A 147 -1.72 14.94 -7.38
CA GLN A 147 -2.08 13.53 -7.21
C GLN A 147 -3.10 13.33 -6.07
N VAL A 148 -2.93 14.04 -4.94
CA VAL A 148 -3.88 13.95 -3.83
C VAL A 148 -5.24 14.59 -4.15
N ARG A 149 -5.28 15.70 -4.89
CA ARG A 149 -6.56 16.28 -5.33
C ARG A 149 -7.32 15.30 -6.23
N ALA A 150 -6.67 14.78 -7.27
CA ALA A 150 -7.29 13.84 -8.19
C ALA A 150 -7.82 12.57 -7.50
N ALA A 151 -7.03 12.01 -6.57
CA ALA A 151 -7.45 10.84 -5.81
C ALA A 151 -8.63 11.11 -4.86
N ARG A 152 -8.72 12.32 -4.30
CA ARG A 152 -9.89 12.74 -3.50
C ARG A 152 -11.14 12.89 -4.38
N ASP A 153 -10.99 13.45 -5.57
CA ASP A 153 -12.10 13.60 -6.51
C ASP A 153 -12.61 12.24 -7.02
N GLU A 154 -11.76 11.21 -7.08
CA GLU A 154 -12.19 9.83 -7.36
C GLU A 154 -13.00 9.26 -6.18
N LEU A 155 -12.55 9.47 -4.94
CA LEU A 155 -13.29 9.02 -3.74
C LEU A 155 -14.66 9.67 -3.60
N GLY A 156 -14.79 10.96 -3.89
CA GLY A 156 -16.07 11.67 -3.80
C GLY A 156 -17.08 11.33 -4.90
N ARG A 157 -16.67 10.59 -5.94
CA ARG A 157 -17.53 10.13 -7.04
C ARG A 157 -18.05 8.71 -6.86
N ARG A 158 -17.59 7.98 -5.85
CA ARG A 158 -18.05 6.63 -5.48
C ARG A 158 -18.98 6.71 -4.29
#